data_AF-A0A2V8R9Z4-F1
#
_entry.id   AF-A0A2V8R9Z4-F1
#
_cell.length_a   1.000
_cell.length_b   1.000
_cell.length_c   1.000
_cell.angle_alpha   90.00
_cell.angle_beta   90.00
_cell.angle_gamma   90.00
#
_symmetry.space_group_name_H-M   'P 1'
#
loop_
_entity.id
_entity.type
_entity.pdbx_description
1 polymer ?
#
loop_
_entity_poly.entity_id
_entity_poly.type
_entity_poly.pdbx_seq_one_letter_code
_entity_poly.pdbx_strand_id
1 'polypeptide(L)'
;MIVFALFAAIAINLVPPTRACGPFTIDPIFVFRESPDPPFGEFTKGKIGIVQPSFGRKTLVIAYRYLNGGSFNEEEQRSLVDALRGKAPEENGADSLKAWVAARKELLKDNETLPAIYTERKHESYDFFPNCAKNAFEVATATLKERIASYGAEDRSVRDWIDAQDTVFQNCSGGTKTPNQLGAGSPVWLRKDREYQIAAAFFYSLNFDEARRRFEGIANDIESPWQETARYLVTRTLVRQASLTKDDAAKHDLYMN
;
A
#
# COMPACT_ATOMS: atom_id res chain seq x y z
N MET A 1 25.15 -34.94 -50.65
CA MET A 1 24.13 -35.10 -49.58
C MET A 1 24.71 -35.54 -48.25
N ILE A 2 25.62 -36.54 -48.19
CA ILE A 2 26.16 -37.06 -46.92
C ILE A 2 27.01 -36.02 -46.15
N VAL A 3 27.81 -35.21 -46.84
CA VAL A 3 28.65 -34.16 -46.21
C VAL A 3 27.82 -33.05 -45.56
N PHE A 4 26.67 -32.70 -46.16
CA PHE A 4 25.76 -31.68 -45.62
C PHE A 4 25.03 -32.19 -44.37
N ALA A 5 24.70 -33.49 -44.33
CA ALA A 5 24.11 -34.13 -43.16
C ALA A 5 25.11 -34.22 -41.98
N LEU A 6 26.40 -34.47 -42.25
CA LEU A 6 27.43 -34.46 -41.22
C LEU A 6 27.69 -33.06 -40.64
N PHE A 7 27.71 -32.03 -41.50
CA PHE A 7 27.87 -30.64 -41.04
C PHE A 7 26.68 -30.17 -40.19
N ALA A 8 25.46 -30.55 -40.57
CA ALA A 8 24.26 -30.25 -39.78
C ALA A 8 24.28 -30.98 -38.41
N ALA A 9 24.71 -32.23 -38.37
CA ALA A 9 24.79 -33.00 -37.13
C ALA A 9 25.88 -32.47 -36.17
N ILE A 10 27.01 -32.00 -36.69
CA ILE A 10 28.08 -31.39 -35.87
C ILE A 10 27.65 -30.01 -35.35
N ALA A 11 26.95 -29.20 -36.15
CA ALA A 11 26.44 -27.90 -35.74
C ALA A 11 25.39 -27.98 -34.62
N ILE A 12 24.55 -29.02 -34.59
CA ILE A 12 23.55 -29.24 -33.53
C ILE A 12 24.20 -29.64 -32.20
N ASN A 13 25.37 -30.30 -32.22
CA ASN A 13 26.09 -30.70 -31.01
C ASN A 13 27.01 -29.61 -30.43
N LEU A 14 27.19 -28.49 -31.15
CA LEU A 14 27.98 -27.33 -30.71
C LEU A 14 27.16 -26.28 -29.96
N VAL A 15 25.84 -26.45 -29.86
CA VAL A 15 24.99 -25.56 -29.05
C VAL A 15 25.04 -26.07 -27.60
N PRO A 16 25.69 -25.35 -26.66
CA PRO A 16 25.65 -25.73 -25.26
C PRO A 16 24.18 -25.77 -24.80
N PRO A 17 23.78 -26.77 -23.98
CA PRO A 17 22.42 -26.84 -23.48
C PRO A 17 22.10 -25.51 -22.78
N THR A 18 21.07 -24.83 -23.27
CA THR A 18 20.50 -23.67 -22.61
C THR A 18 20.02 -24.13 -21.24
N ARG A 19 20.74 -23.73 -20.18
CA ARG A 19 20.34 -24.03 -18.81
C ARG A 19 19.14 -23.15 -18.47
N ALA A 20 17.94 -23.66 -18.72
CA ALA A 20 16.74 -23.10 -18.14
C ALA A 20 16.81 -23.39 -16.62
N CYS A 21 17.18 -22.36 -15.86
CA CYS A 21 17.53 -22.39 -14.43
C CYS A 21 18.84 -23.14 -14.10
N GLY A 22 19.79 -22.41 -13.51
CA GLY A 22 21.19 -22.79 -13.34
C GLY A 22 21.45 -23.98 -12.39
N PRO A 23 22.73 -24.36 -12.18
CA PRO A 23 23.06 -25.49 -11.33
C PRO A 23 22.65 -25.22 -9.88
N PHE A 24 21.78 -26.04 -9.32
CA PHE A 24 21.47 -26.01 -7.89
C PHE A 24 22.58 -26.76 -7.14
N THR A 25 23.49 -26.02 -6.52
CA THR A 25 24.39 -26.57 -5.51
C THR A 25 23.60 -26.84 -4.23
N ILE A 26 23.78 -28.01 -3.64
CA ILE A 26 23.25 -28.29 -2.29
C ILE A 26 24.22 -27.66 -1.31
N ASP A 27 24.03 -26.38 -1.02
CA ASP A 27 24.80 -25.69 0.00
C ASP A 27 24.04 -25.77 1.34
N PRO A 28 24.71 -26.12 2.45
CA PRO A 28 24.07 -26.08 3.76
C PRO A 28 23.77 -24.63 4.15
N ILE A 29 22.50 -24.31 4.36
CA ILE A 29 22.05 -23.03 4.92
C ILE A 29 22.06 -23.15 6.43
N PHE A 30 23.07 -22.58 7.08
CA PHE A 30 23.16 -22.54 8.55
C PHE A 30 22.42 -21.36 9.17
N VAL A 31 22.26 -20.28 8.41
CA VAL A 31 21.62 -19.04 8.87
C VAL A 31 20.84 -18.44 7.71
N PHE A 32 19.56 -18.16 7.92
CA PHE A 32 18.77 -17.37 6.98
C PHE A 32 19.17 -15.90 7.07
N ARG A 33 19.46 -15.28 5.92
CA ARG A 33 19.91 -13.88 5.86
C ARG A 33 18.76 -12.89 6.06
N GLU A 34 17.57 -13.21 5.56
CA GLU A 34 16.45 -12.25 5.45
C GLU A 34 15.22 -12.64 6.28
N SER A 35 15.23 -13.80 6.95
CA SER A 35 14.10 -14.32 7.70
C SER A 35 14.54 -14.95 9.01
N PRO A 36 13.65 -15.06 10.02
CA PRO A 36 13.90 -15.89 11.18
C PRO A 36 13.84 -17.37 10.79
N ASP A 37 14.28 -18.25 11.69
CA ASP A 37 14.20 -19.69 11.47
C ASP A 37 12.73 -20.16 11.45
N PRO A 38 12.35 -21.06 10.53
CA PRO A 38 11.08 -21.75 10.62
C PRO A 38 11.09 -22.75 11.80
N PRO A 39 9.94 -23.02 12.44
CA PRO A 39 8.62 -22.46 12.14
C PRO A 39 8.43 -21.04 12.73
N PHE A 40 7.86 -20.14 11.93
CA PHE A 40 7.68 -18.73 12.31
C PHE A 40 6.75 -18.48 13.51
N GLY A 41 5.92 -19.45 13.90
CA GLY A 41 4.97 -19.29 14.99
C GLY A 41 5.60 -18.98 16.35
N GLU A 42 6.80 -19.50 16.60
CA GLU A 42 7.52 -19.21 17.84
C GLU A 42 8.06 -17.77 17.85
N PHE A 43 8.58 -17.32 16.71
CA PHE A 43 9.05 -15.96 16.53
C PHE A 43 7.91 -14.94 16.70
N THR A 44 6.74 -15.19 16.11
CA THR A 44 5.58 -14.28 16.26
C THR A 44 4.99 -14.27 17.68
N LYS A 45 5.26 -15.30 18.49
CA LYS A 45 4.92 -15.39 19.92
C LYS A 45 5.97 -14.77 20.84
N GLY A 46 7.00 -14.12 20.30
CA GLY A 46 8.01 -13.40 21.08
C GLY A 46 9.27 -14.20 21.41
N LYS A 47 9.44 -15.41 20.85
CA LYS A 47 10.73 -16.11 20.90
C LYS A 47 11.66 -15.55 19.81
N ILE A 48 12.14 -14.33 20.02
CA ILE A 48 12.83 -13.51 19.00
C ILE A 48 14.21 -14.07 18.61
N GLY A 49 14.92 -14.73 19.52
CA GLY A 49 16.26 -15.26 19.23
C GLY A 49 17.27 -14.16 18.85
N ILE A 50 18.14 -14.44 17.88
CA ILE A 50 19.15 -13.50 17.39
C ILE A 50 18.58 -12.71 16.21
N VAL A 51 18.49 -11.38 16.38
CA VAL A 51 18.02 -10.47 15.33
C VAL A 51 19.22 -10.02 14.47
N GLN A 52 19.11 -10.18 13.16
CA GLN A 52 20.11 -9.71 12.20
C GLN A 52 19.65 -8.43 11.49
N PRO A 53 20.56 -7.46 11.21
CA PRO A 53 20.21 -6.24 10.47
C PRO A 53 19.67 -6.52 9.06
N SER A 54 20.03 -7.66 8.47
CA SER A 54 19.60 -8.06 7.12
C SER A 54 18.20 -8.67 7.07
N PHE A 55 17.53 -8.86 8.21
CA PHE A 55 16.17 -9.38 8.22
C PHE A 55 15.18 -8.45 7.49
N GLY A 56 14.20 -9.05 6.83
CA GLY A 56 13.13 -8.30 6.18
C GLY A 56 12.32 -7.46 7.17
N ARG A 57 11.75 -6.35 6.69
CA ARG A 57 11.03 -5.37 7.54
C ARG A 57 9.96 -5.99 8.43
N LYS A 58 9.21 -6.98 7.93
CA LYS A 58 8.17 -7.69 8.70
C LYS A 58 8.77 -8.31 9.96
N THR A 59 9.90 -9.00 9.82
CA THR A 59 10.64 -9.63 10.91
C THR A 59 11.16 -8.59 11.90
N LEU A 60 11.75 -7.50 11.39
CA LEU A 60 12.29 -6.43 12.22
C LEU A 60 11.20 -5.71 13.03
N VAL A 61 10.01 -5.49 12.46
CA VAL A 61 8.87 -4.88 13.17
C VAL A 61 8.38 -5.78 14.32
N ILE A 62 8.30 -7.09 14.08
CA ILE A 62 7.90 -8.05 15.12
C ILE A 62 8.93 -8.02 16.27
N ALA A 63 10.22 -8.14 15.93
CA ALA A 63 11.30 -8.09 16.90
C ALA A 63 11.29 -6.77 17.69
N TYR A 64 11.17 -5.63 17.00
CA TYR A 64 11.11 -4.32 17.63
C TYR A 64 9.98 -4.22 18.66
N ARG A 65 8.76 -4.65 18.33
CA ARG A 65 7.62 -4.55 19.26
C ARG A 65 7.87 -5.34 20.54
N TYR A 66 8.37 -6.58 20.42
CA TYR A 66 8.69 -7.40 21.60
C TYR A 66 9.89 -6.88 22.40
N LEU A 67 10.95 -6.43 21.74
CA LEU A 67 12.14 -5.88 22.41
C LEU A 67 11.84 -4.56 23.16
N ASN A 68 10.80 -3.84 22.76
CA ASN A 68 10.29 -2.65 23.47
C ASN A 68 9.19 -2.97 24.50
N GLY A 69 9.02 -4.24 24.89
CA GLY A 69 8.06 -4.66 25.92
C GLY A 69 6.61 -4.77 25.46
N GLY A 70 6.35 -4.63 24.16
CA GLY A 70 5.03 -4.87 23.57
C GLY A 70 4.75 -6.35 23.33
N SER A 71 3.53 -6.66 22.91
CA SER A 71 3.08 -8.00 22.53
C SER A 71 2.07 -7.93 21.39
N PHE A 72 1.87 -9.07 20.72
CA PHE A 72 0.79 -9.26 19.75
C PHE A 72 -0.24 -10.23 20.33
N ASN A 73 -1.54 -9.98 20.07
CA ASN A 73 -2.61 -10.91 20.41
C ASN A 73 -2.61 -12.14 19.47
N GLU A 74 -3.41 -13.16 19.80
CA GLU A 74 -3.41 -14.42 19.03
C GLU A 74 -3.81 -14.25 17.55
N GLU A 75 -4.71 -13.31 17.25
CA GLU A 75 -5.12 -13.02 15.88
C GLU A 75 -3.98 -12.37 15.09
N GLU A 76 -3.36 -11.33 15.66
CA GLU A 76 -2.18 -10.68 15.09
C GLU A 76 -1.06 -11.70 14.86
N GLN A 77 -0.79 -12.58 15.84
CA GLN A 77 0.24 -13.62 15.72
C GLN A 77 -0.01 -14.56 14.53
N ARG A 78 -1.26 -14.97 14.30
CA ARG A 78 -1.63 -15.78 13.13
C ARG A 78 -1.39 -15.03 11.83
N SER A 79 -1.85 -13.77 11.75
CA SER A 79 -1.64 -12.93 10.56
C SER A 79 -0.16 -12.68 10.28
N LEU A 80 0.67 -12.53 11.31
CA LEU A 80 2.12 -12.36 11.16
C LEU A 80 2.80 -13.62 10.62
N VAL A 81 2.34 -14.81 11.00
CA VAL A 81 2.85 -16.07 10.43
C VAL A 81 2.56 -16.12 8.94
N ASP A 82 1.34 -15.78 8.52
CA ASP A 82 0.97 -15.74 7.11
C ASP A 82 1.80 -14.70 6.35
N ALA A 83 2.01 -13.52 6.95
CA ALA A 83 2.83 -12.46 6.36
C ALA A 83 4.30 -12.87 6.19
N LEU A 84 4.87 -13.62 7.14
CA LEU A 84 6.23 -14.16 7.07
C LEU A 84 6.35 -15.31 6.05
N ARG A 85 5.26 -16.06 5.81
CA ARG A 85 5.17 -17.04 4.70
C ARG A 85 5.04 -16.40 3.32
N GLY A 86 5.03 -15.07 3.25
CA GLY A 86 4.91 -14.33 2.00
C GLY A 86 3.47 -14.11 1.55
N LYS A 87 2.47 -14.45 2.36
CA LYS A 87 1.08 -14.08 2.06
C LYS A 87 0.93 -12.57 2.26
N ALA A 88 0.67 -11.84 1.19
CA ALA A 88 0.41 -10.41 1.30
C ALA A 88 -0.90 -10.20 2.07
N PRO A 89 -0.96 -9.26 3.03
CA PRO A 89 -2.22 -8.93 3.72
C PRO A 89 -3.26 -8.33 2.76
N GLU A 90 -2.81 -7.77 1.63
CA GLU A 90 -3.64 -7.12 0.62
C GLU A 90 -3.92 -8.06 -0.56
N GLU A 91 -4.56 -9.21 -0.30
CA GLU A 91 -5.15 -10.02 -1.37
C GLU A 91 -6.35 -9.25 -1.96
N ASN A 92 -6.09 -8.56 -3.08
CA ASN A 92 -7.05 -8.08 -4.06
C ASN A 92 -8.11 -7.06 -3.54
N GLY A 93 -7.82 -5.77 -3.70
CA GLY A 93 -8.77 -4.68 -3.44
C GLY A 93 -10.02 -4.67 -4.35
N ALA A 94 -10.16 -5.63 -5.27
CA ALA A 94 -11.27 -5.72 -6.20
C ALA A 94 -12.64 -5.77 -5.51
N ASP A 95 -12.78 -6.52 -4.42
CA ASP A 95 -14.08 -6.61 -3.73
C ASP A 95 -14.40 -5.35 -2.93
N SER A 96 -13.41 -4.73 -2.28
CA SER A 96 -13.60 -3.43 -1.63
C SER A 96 -13.85 -2.31 -2.66
N LEU A 97 -13.23 -2.37 -3.83
CA LEU A 97 -13.53 -1.48 -4.94
C LEU A 97 -14.96 -1.68 -5.45
N LYS A 98 -15.41 -2.92 -5.65
CA LYS A 98 -16.81 -3.21 -6.00
C LYS A 98 -17.77 -2.68 -4.94
N ALA A 99 -17.46 -2.87 -3.66
CA ALA A 99 -18.27 -2.36 -2.56
C ALA A 99 -18.35 -0.83 -2.56
N TRP A 100 -17.23 -0.15 -2.80
CA TRP A 100 -17.18 1.30 -2.99
C TRP A 100 -18.04 1.77 -4.16
N VAL A 101 -17.89 1.11 -5.31
CA VAL A 101 -18.67 1.41 -6.52
C VAL A 101 -20.16 1.18 -6.31
N ALA A 102 -20.54 0.10 -5.63
CA ALA A 102 -21.93 -0.21 -5.29
C ALA A 102 -22.53 0.84 -4.34
N ALA A 103 -21.81 1.20 -3.27
CA ALA A 103 -22.24 2.23 -2.32
C ALA A 103 -22.43 3.59 -3.00
N ARG A 104 -21.58 3.93 -3.98
CA ARG A 104 -21.76 5.13 -4.80
C ARG A 104 -22.99 5.04 -5.69
N LYS A 105 -23.20 3.91 -6.38
CA LYS A 105 -24.32 3.73 -7.31
C LYS A 105 -25.68 3.92 -6.64
N GLU A 106 -25.81 3.59 -5.36
CA GLU A 106 -27.04 3.85 -4.59
C GLU A 106 -27.37 5.35 -4.43
N LEU A 107 -26.41 6.25 -4.68
CA LEU A 107 -26.53 7.69 -4.46
C LEU A 107 -26.48 8.50 -5.76
N LEU A 108 -25.99 7.89 -6.83
CA LEU A 108 -25.92 8.50 -8.14
C LEU A 108 -27.29 8.40 -8.80
N LYS A 109 -27.66 9.44 -9.54
CA LYS A 109 -28.81 9.36 -10.44
C LYS A 109 -28.44 8.38 -11.58
N ASP A 110 -29.44 7.71 -12.15
CA ASP A 110 -29.27 6.64 -13.17
C ASP A 110 -28.39 7.00 -14.38
N ASN A 111 -28.13 8.29 -14.58
CA ASN A 111 -27.49 8.91 -15.72
C ASN A 111 -25.98 9.14 -15.54
N GLU A 112 -25.45 9.02 -14.32
CA GLU A 112 -24.05 9.35 -14.02
C GLU A 112 -23.13 8.15 -14.24
N THR A 113 -22.07 8.35 -15.04
CA THR A 113 -21.08 7.31 -15.32
C THR A 113 -20.07 7.21 -14.19
N LEU A 114 -19.85 5.99 -13.71
CA LEU A 114 -18.84 5.72 -12.69
C LEU A 114 -17.43 5.95 -13.27
N PRO A 115 -16.54 6.69 -12.57
CA PRO A 115 -15.15 6.81 -12.97
C PRO A 115 -14.48 5.43 -12.98
N ALA A 116 -13.64 5.18 -13.98
CA ALA A 116 -12.75 4.04 -13.97
C ALA A 116 -11.71 4.24 -12.85
N ILE A 117 -11.65 3.29 -11.91
CA ILE A 117 -10.67 3.31 -10.81
C ILE A 117 -9.72 2.15 -11.02
N TYR A 118 -8.45 2.49 -11.23
CA TYR A 118 -7.35 1.54 -11.33
C TYR A 118 -6.59 1.54 -10.02
N THR A 119 -6.23 0.38 -9.49
CA THR A 119 -5.60 0.27 -8.15
C THR A 119 -4.08 0.36 -8.19
N GLU A 120 -3.48 0.15 -9.36
CA GLU A 120 -2.03 0.12 -9.54
C GLU A 120 -1.51 1.37 -10.23
N ARG A 121 -0.33 1.83 -9.80
CA ARG A 121 0.37 2.97 -10.41
C ARG A 121 1.66 2.50 -11.07
N LYS A 122 1.94 3.07 -12.23
CA LYS A 122 3.23 2.96 -12.90
C LYS A 122 4.30 3.71 -12.11
N HIS A 123 5.41 3.05 -11.80
CA HIS A 123 6.59 3.71 -11.22
C HIS A 123 7.60 4.07 -12.30
N GLU A 124 8.21 3.07 -12.93
CA GLU A 124 9.21 3.24 -13.97
C GLU A 124 9.05 2.16 -15.05
N SER A 125 9.35 2.49 -16.32
CA SER A 125 9.32 1.55 -17.44
C SER A 125 8.03 0.71 -17.55
N TYR A 126 8.03 -0.55 -17.14
CA TYR A 126 6.87 -1.44 -17.08
C TYR A 126 6.60 -1.96 -15.67
N ASP A 127 7.16 -1.31 -14.65
CA ASP A 127 6.98 -1.64 -13.24
C ASP A 127 5.76 -0.91 -12.68
N PHE A 128 4.85 -1.70 -12.10
CA PHE A 128 3.64 -1.25 -11.44
C PHE A 128 3.65 -1.68 -9.98
N PHE A 129 2.99 -0.89 -9.13
CA PHE A 129 2.79 -1.26 -7.74
C PHE A 129 1.35 -0.97 -7.28
N PRO A 130 0.83 -1.72 -6.29
CA PRO A 130 -0.43 -1.41 -5.64
C PRO A 130 -0.36 -0.04 -4.95
N ASN A 131 -1.11 0.93 -5.47
CA ASN A 131 -1.14 2.29 -4.96
C ASN A 131 -2.38 2.49 -4.08
N CYS A 132 -3.56 2.23 -4.63
CA CYS A 132 -4.82 2.24 -3.90
C CYS A 132 -5.18 0.84 -3.41
N ALA A 133 -4.83 0.60 -2.15
CA ALA A 133 -5.06 -0.65 -1.43
C ALA A 133 -6.51 -0.84 -0.97
N LYS A 134 -6.86 -2.07 -0.61
CA LYS A 134 -8.16 -2.50 -0.04
C LYS A 134 -8.71 -1.50 1.01
N ASN A 135 -7.88 -1.17 2.00
CA ASN A 135 -8.25 -0.29 3.11
C ASN A 135 -8.72 1.10 2.64
N ALA A 136 -8.17 1.63 1.54
CA ALA A 136 -8.58 2.94 1.02
C ALA A 136 -10.07 2.95 0.62
N PHE A 137 -10.54 1.87 0.00
CA PHE A 137 -11.94 1.71 -0.40
C PHE A 137 -12.84 1.40 0.78
N GLU A 138 -12.35 0.62 1.76
CA GLU A 138 -13.10 0.33 2.99
C GLU A 138 -13.35 1.60 3.81
N VAL A 139 -12.31 2.40 4.03
CA VAL A 139 -12.41 3.68 4.74
C VAL A 139 -13.32 4.65 3.99
N ALA A 140 -13.16 4.79 2.67
CA ALA A 140 -14.04 5.65 1.87
C ALA A 140 -15.51 5.20 1.94
N THR A 141 -15.77 3.90 1.85
CA THR A 141 -17.13 3.34 1.94
C THR A 141 -17.74 3.56 3.32
N ALA A 142 -16.99 3.29 4.39
CA ALA A 142 -17.45 3.50 5.75
C ALA A 142 -17.76 4.97 6.02
N THR A 143 -16.86 5.86 5.61
CA THR A 143 -17.03 7.32 5.75
C THR A 143 -18.25 7.78 4.99
N LEU A 144 -18.41 7.37 3.73
CA LEU A 144 -19.58 7.74 2.92
C LEU A 144 -20.89 7.34 3.62
N LYS A 145 -20.98 6.11 4.11
CA LYS A 145 -22.15 5.62 4.85
C LYS A 145 -22.43 6.44 6.10
N GLU A 146 -21.39 6.78 6.86
CA GLU A 146 -21.52 7.62 8.06
C GLU A 146 -22.01 9.04 7.72
N ARG A 147 -21.49 9.66 6.65
CA ARG A 147 -21.93 10.99 6.21
C ARG A 147 -23.38 10.98 5.71
N ILE A 148 -23.79 9.95 4.98
CA ILE A 148 -25.18 9.78 4.57
C ILE A 148 -26.10 9.61 5.78
N ALA A 149 -25.71 8.78 6.75
CA ALA A 149 -26.49 8.59 7.96
C ALA A 149 -26.63 9.88 8.79
N SER A 150 -25.59 10.73 8.78
CA SER A 150 -25.56 11.97 9.57
C SER A 150 -26.27 13.15 8.90
N TYR A 151 -26.18 13.28 7.57
CA TYR A 151 -26.61 14.47 6.83
C TYR A 151 -27.65 14.20 5.74
N GLY A 152 -27.82 12.94 5.32
CA GLY A 152 -28.72 12.52 4.26
C GLY A 152 -28.05 12.42 2.89
N ALA A 153 -28.55 11.49 2.06
CA ALA A 153 -28.00 11.20 0.73
C ALA A 153 -28.14 12.37 -0.27
N GLU A 154 -29.15 13.22 -0.09
CA GLU A 154 -29.43 14.37 -0.96
C GLU A 154 -28.70 15.66 -0.54
N ASP A 155 -27.96 15.63 0.58
CA ASP A 155 -27.21 16.78 1.05
C ASP A 155 -26.10 17.16 0.05
N ARG A 156 -26.01 18.45 -0.28
CA ARG A 156 -25.04 18.94 -1.27
C ARG A 156 -23.59 18.74 -0.83
N SER A 157 -23.33 18.78 0.48
CA SER A 157 -22.02 18.59 1.08
C SER A 157 -21.58 17.13 0.98
N VAL A 158 -22.52 16.19 1.08
CA VAL A 158 -22.25 14.76 0.86
C VAL A 158 -21.89 14.50 -0.61
N ARG A 159 -22.60 15.12 -1.55
CA ARG A 159 -22.25 15.04 -2.98
C ARG A 159 -20.86 15.61 -3.28
N ASP A 160 -20.55 16.80 -2.77
CA ASP A 160 -19.22 17.41 -2.91
C ASP A 160 -18.10 16.57 -2.27
N TRP A 161 -18.39 15.87 -1.17
CA TRP A 161 -17.46 14.90 -0.60
C TRP A 161 -17.17 13.73 -1.55
N ILE A 162 -18.18 13.19 -2.23
CA ILE A 162 -18.02 12.10 -3.21
C ILE A 162 -17.16 12.55 -4.40
N ASP A 163 -17.45 13.74 -4.95
CA ASP A 163 -16.70 14.30 -6.09
C ASP A 163 -15.21 14.49 -5.77
N ALA A 164 -14.92 14.92 -4.54
CA ALA A 164 -13.55 15.00 -4.04
C ALA A 164 -12.91 13.62 -3.88
N GLN A 165 -13.63 12.64 -3.34
CA GLN A 165 -13.10 11.28 -3.20
C GLN A 165 -12.80 10.64 -4.56
N ASP A 166 -13.63 10.91 -5.57
CA ASP A 166 -13.37 10.48 -6.94
C ASP A 166 -12.11 11.15 -7.52
N THR A 167 -11.89 12.43 -7.20
CA THR A 167 -10.64 13.14 -7.56
C THR A 167 -9.42 12.50 -6.90
N VAL A 168 -9.53 12.06 -5.65
CA VAL A 168 -8.46 11.31 -4.96
C VAL A 168 -8.16 10.00 -5.70
N PHE A 169 -9.18 9.21 -6.01
CA PHE A 169 -9.00 7.90 -6.65
C PHE A 169 -8.58 7.97 -8.12
N GLN A 170 -8.80 9.10 -8.81
CA GLN A 170 -8.20 9.34 -10.12
C GLN A 170 -6.66 9.31 -10.08
N ASN A 171 -6.04 9.61 -8.94
CA ASN A 171 -4.58 9.56 -8.80
C ASN A 171 -4.02 8.13 -8.66
N CYS A 172 -4.89 7.13 -8.48
CA CYS A 172 -4.45 5.76 -8.17
C CYS A 172 -3.58 5.16 -9.27
N SER A 173 -3.86 5.41 -10.56
CA SER A 173 -3.06 4.91 -11.70
C SER A 173 -2.09 5.90 -12.32
N GLY A 174 -2.21 7.18 -11.99
CA GLY A 174 -1.45 8.24 -12.63
C GLY A 174 -2.02 9.61 -12.25
N GLY A 175 -1.37 10.70 -12.65
CA GLY A 175 -1.86 12.05 -12.40
C GLY A 175 -1.51 12.62 -11.02
N THR A 176 -1.93 13.88 -10.84
CA THR A 176 -1.56 14.79 -9.75
C THR A 176 -2.71 15.71 -9.36
N LYS A 177 -3.96 15.30 -9.62
CA LYS A 177 -5.13 16.14 -9.34
C LYS A 177 -5.35 16.26 -7.84
N THR A 178 -5.88 17.39 -7.39
CA THR A 178 -6.25 17.56 -5.99
C THR A 178 -7.69 18.07 -5.92
N PRO A 179 -8.48 17.61 -4.93
CA PRO A 179 -9.78 18.21 -4.66
C PRO A 179 -9.64 19.71 -4.37
N ASN A 180 -10.62 20.50 -4.81
CA ASN A 180 -10.63 21.95 -4.54
C ASN A 180 -10.70 22.21 -3.03
N GLN A 181 -10.03 23.27 -2.56
CA GLN A 181 -10.19 23.70 -1.18
C GLN A 181 -11.59 24.26 -0.94
N LEU A 182 -12.07 24.12 0.30
CA LEU A 182 -13.36 24.62 0.72
C LEU A 182 -13.22 25.94 1.47
N GLY A 183 -14.11 26.88 1.15
CA GLY A 183 -14.17 28.17 1.84
C GLY A 183 -14.71 28.07 3.26
N ALA A 184 -14.58 29.14 4.04
CA ALA A 184 -15.05 29.20 5.42
C ALA A 184 -16.57 29.01 5.58
N GLY A 185 -17.36 29.21 4.51
CA GLY A 185 -18.80 28.98 4.50
C GLY A 185 -19.23 27.51 4.41
N SER A 186 -18.30 26.58 4.15
CA SER A 186 -18.60 25.15 4.11
C SER A 186 -18.71 24.55 5.52
N PRO A 187 -19.53 23.50 5.72
CA PRO A 187 -19.64 22.82 7.01
C PRO A 187 -18.28 22.37 7.54
N VAL A 188 -18.07 22.52 8.86
CA VAL A 188 -16.79 22.20 9.51
C VAL A 188 -16.37 20.74 9.23
N TRP A 189 -17.30 19.79 9.35
CA TRP A 189 -17.03 18.38 9.09
C TRP A 189 -16.50 18.14 7.67
N LEU A 190 -17.09 18.80 6.67
CA LEU A 190 -16.71 18.63 5.27
C LEU A 190 -15.33 19.24 5.02
N ARG A 191 -15.01 20.36 5.67
CA ARG A 191 -13.66 20.96 5.59
C ARG A 191 -12.59 20.02 6.17
N LYS A 192 -12.85 19.37 7.31
CA LYS A 192 -11.92 18.40 7.92
C LYS A 192 -11.74 17.17 7.01
N ASP A 193 -12.83 16.65 6.44
CA ASP A 193 -12.77 15.58 5.45
C ASP A 193 -12.01 15.99 4.19
N ARG A 194 -12.20 17.22 3.71
CA ARG A 194 -11.50 17.75 2.52
C ARG A 194 -9.99 17.84 2.74
N GLU A 195 -9.53 18.26 3.92
CA GLU A 195 -8.09 18.27 4.21
C GLU A 195 -7.49 16.87 4.16
N TYR A 196 -8.19 15.86 4.71
CA TYR A 196 -7.80 14.47 4.58
C TYR A 196 -7.76 14.00 3.11
N GLN A 197 -8.79 14.32 2.32
CA GLN A 197 -8.85 13.97 0.91
C GLN A 197 -7.71 14.63 0.11
N ILE A 198 -7.38 15.89 0.37
CA ILE A 198 -6.26 16.58 -0.28
C ILE A 198 -4.93 15.91 0.10
N ALA A 199 -4.71 15.60 1.38
CA ALA A 199 -3.51 14.90 1.82
C ALA A 199 -3.37 13.52 1.13
N ALA A 200 -4.46 12.76 1.06
CA ALA A 200 -4.50 11.48 0.36
C ALA A 200 -4.25 11.62 -1.15
N ALA A 201 -4.76 12.68 -1.80
CA ALA A 201 -4.50 12.95 -3.20
C ALA A 201 -3.00 13.17 -3.47
N PHE A 202 -2.30 13.91 -2.60
CA PHE A 202 -0.84 14.06 -2.68
C PHE A 202 -0.10 12.74 -2.48
N PHE A 203 -0.54 11.91 -1.51
CA PHE A 203 0.04 10.59 -1.29
C PHE A 203 -0.07 9.70 -2.54
N TYR A 204 -1.26 9.58 -3.13
CA TYR A 204 -1.48 8.72 -4.30
C TYR A 204 -0.83 9.28 -5.58
N SER A 205 -0.54 10.58 -5.63
CA SER A 205 0.19 11.21 -6.73
C SER A 205 1.72 11.18 -6.57
N LEU A 206 2.22 10.53 -5.50
CA LEU A 206 3.64 10.40 -5.16
C LEU A 206 4.34 11.69 -4.74
N ASN A 207 3.58 12.72 -4.38
CA ASN A 207 4.10 13.92 -3.76
C ASN A 207 4.15 13.72 -2.24
N PHE A 208 5.12 12.93 -1.80
CA PHE A 208 5.22 12.46 -0.42
C PHE A 208 5.53 13.57 0.59
N ASP A 209 6.31 14.59 0.20
CA ASP A 209 6.65 15.68 1.10
C ASP A 209 5.40 16.52 1.46
N GLU A 210 4.59 16.87 0.46
CA GLU A 210 3.34 17.61 0.69
C GLU A 210 2.27 16.74 1.37
N ALA A 211 2.20 15.45 1.02
CA ALA A 211 1.31 14.50 1.71
C ALA A 211 1.65 14.42 3.20
N ARG A 212 2.93 14.24 3.54
CA ARG A 212 3.40 14.17 4.92
C ARG A 212 3.06 15.44 5.67
N ARG A 213 3.42 16.61 5.13
CA ARG A 213 3.15 17.91 5.76
C ARG A 213 1.67 18.09 6.09
N ARG A 214 0.78 17.66 5.19
CA ARG A 214 -0.68 17.75 5.40
C ARG A 214 -1.18 16.74 6.43
N PHE A 215 -0.73 15.50 6.37
CA PHE A 215 -1.09 14.50 7.38
C PHE A 215 -0.58 14.88 8.77
N GLU A 216 0.61 15.47 8.90
CA GLU A 216 1.11 16.05 10.17
C GLU A 216 0.19 17.17 10.68
N GLY A 217 -0.25 18.06 9.78
CA GLY A 217 -1.24 19.09 10.13
C GLY A 217 -2.55 18.50 10.69
N ILE A 218 -3.08 17.45 10.05
CA ILE A 218 -4.29 16.75 10.50
C ILE A 218 -4.05 15.99 11.81
N ALA A 219 -2.87 15.38 11.98
CA ALA A 219 -2.51 14.64 13.18
C ALA A 219 -2.36 15.55 14.42
N ASN A 220 -1.99 16.81 14.22
CA ASN A 220 -1.89 17.82 15.26
C ASN A 220 -3.23 18.52 15.56
N ASP A 221 -4.24 18.31 14.73
CA ASP A 221 -5.58 18.88 14.90
C ASP A 221 -6.44 17.98 15.77
N ILE A 222 -6.57 18.32 17.06
CA ILE A 222 -7.34 17.56 18.04
C ILE A 222 -8.85 17.52 17.75
N GLU A 223 -9.35 18.39 16.89
CA GLU A 223 -10.76 18.43 16.49
C GLU A 223 -11.01 17.64 15.20
N SER A 224 -9.97 17.12 14.56
CA SER A 224 -10.13 16.36 13.33
C SER A 224 -10.55 14.92 13.62
N PRO A 225 -11.63 14.40 13.01
CA PRO A 225 -11.95 12.98 13.10
C PRO A 225 -10.88 12.08 12.45
N TRP A 226 -9.99 12.66 11.64
CA TRP A 226 -8.91 11.97 10.95
C TRP A 226 -7.60 11.95 11.74
N GLN A 227 -7.55 12.51 12.96
CA GLN A 227 -6.32 12.73 13.69
C GLN A 227 -5.48 11.45 13.87
N GLU A 228 -6.11 10.36 14.34
CA GLU A 228 -5.42 9.08 14.57
C GLU A 228 -4.98 8.44 13.26
N THR A 229 -5.87 8.39 12.27
CA THR A 229 -5.56 7.88 10.93
C THR A 229 -4.42 8.67 10.29
N ALA A 230 -4.38 9.99 10.47
CA ALA A 230 -3.34 10.85 9.92
C ALA A 230 -1.98 10.55 10.55
N ARG A 231 -1.89 10.29 11.86
CA ARG A 231 -0.65 9.83 12.50
C ARG A 231 -0.10 8.57 11.83
N TYR A 232 -0.98 7.59 11.57
CA TYR A 232 -0.60 6.38 10.84
C TYR A 232 -0.16 6.70 9.40
N LEU A 233 -0.85 7.62 8.71
CA LEU A 233 -0.55 7.97 7.33
C LEU A 233 0.75 8.77 7.16
N VAL A 234 1.21 9.50 8.18
CA VAL A 234 2.57 10.08 8.20
C VAL A 234 3.61 8.97 8.04
N THR A 235 3.56 7.93 8.88
CA THR A 235 4.48 6.79 8.80
C THR A 235 4.34 6.04 7.47
N ARG A 236 3.11 5.81 6.99
CA ARG A 236 2.87 5.17 5.70
C ARG A 236 3.48 5.96 4.54
N THR A 237 3.46 7.29 4.62
CA THR A 237 4.06 8.20 3.64
C THR A 237 5.58 8.02 3.58
N LEU A 238 6.25 8.05 4.73
CA LEU A 238 7.70 7.80 4.84
C LEU A 238 8.09 6.42 4.28
N VAL A 239 7.36 5.37 4.70
CA VAL A 239 7.62 4.00 4.25
C VAL A 239 7.44 3.87 2.74
N ARG A 240 6.42 4.52 2.16
CA ARG A 240 6.18 4.50 0.71
C ARG A 240 7.27 5.26 -0.03
N GLN A 241 7.63 6.46 0.41
CA GLN A 241 8.70 7.28 -0.18
C GLN A 241 10.01 6.48 -0.21
N ALA A 242 10.45 5.96 0.94
CA ALA A 242 11.68 5.18 1.05
C ALA A 242 11.65 3.85 0.28
N SER A 243 10.47 3.29 0.01
CA SER A 243 10.34 2.07 -0.82
C SER A 243 10.46 2.35 -2.32
N LEU A 244 10.24 3.59 -2.75
CA LEU A 244 10.33 4.02 -4.14
C LEU A 244 11.64 4.76 -4.45
N THR A 245 12.32 5.27 -3.42
CA THR A 245 13.66 5.86 -3.54
C THR A 245 14.72 4.81 -3.88
N LYS A 246 15.51 5.09 -4.92
CA LYS A 246 16.63 4.23 -5.37
C LYS A 246 17.94 4.49 -4.63
N ASP A 247 18.17 5.73 -4.21
CA ASP A 247 19.40 6.12 -3.51
C ASP A 247 19.39 5.57 -2.08
N ASP A 248 20.34 4.70 -1.76
CA ASP A 248 20.38 4.00 -0.47
C ASP A 248 20.65 4.94 0.70
N ALA A 249 21.39 6.04 0.49
CA ALA A 249 21.64 7.04 1.54
C ALA A 249 20.37 7.83 1.85
N ALA A 250 19.70 8.39 0.83
CA ALA A 250 18.43 9.09 0.98
C ALA A 250 17.34 8.18 1.56
N LYS A 251 17.33 6.89 1.18
CA LYS A 251 16.43 5.89 1.75
C LYS A 251 16.70 5.64 3.23
N HIS A 252 17.96 5.60 3.66
CA HIS A 252 18.32 5.46 5.07
C HIS A 252 17.83 6.67 5.89
N ASP A 253 18.08 7.89 5.40
CA ASP A 253 17.66 9.12 6.08
C ASP A 253 16.12 9.19 6.27
N LEU A 254 15.35 8.69 5.30
CA LEU A 254 13.89 8.61 5.39
C LEU A 254 13.38 7.59 6.42
N TYR A 255 14.20 6.62 6.85
CA TYR A 255 13.85 5.68 7.93
C TYR A 255 14.26 6.16 9.32
N MET A 256 15.20 7.10 9.39
CA MET A 256 15.74 7.62 10.66
C MET A 256 15.02 8.88 11.15
N ASN A 257 14.19 9.50 10.31
CA ASN A 257 13.38 10.68 10.59
C ASN A 257 11.87 10.34 10.59
#